data_AF-A0A4Z1C8G2-F1
#
_entry.id   AF-A0A4Z1C8G2-F1
#
_cell.length_a   1.000
_cell.length_b   1.000
_cell.length_c   1.000
_cell.angle_alpha   90.00
_cell.angle_beta   90.00
_cell.angle_gamma   90.00
#
_symmetry.space_group_name_H-M   'P 1'
#
loop_
_entity.id
_entity.type
_entity.pdbx_description
1 polymer ?
#
loop_
_entity_poly.entity_id
_entity_poly.type
_entity_poly.pdbx_seq_one_letter_code
_entity_poly.pdbx_strand_id
1 'polypeptide(L)' 'MSLIPTLSETIARARADLRMGLPVALGDHLAAAVETLSPARLADLRALGPAVLALTDRRAGTLKAR' A
#
# COMPACT_ATOMS: atom_id res chain seq x y z
N MET A 1 19.90 -8.66 23.23
CA MET A 1 18.95 -8.83 22.11
C MET A 1 17.78 -7.92 22.36
N SER A 2 17.38 -7.13 21.36
CA SER A 2 16.25 -6.19 21.49
C SER A 2 14.96 -6.91 21.12
N LEU A 3 13.86 -6.61 21.81
CA LEU A 3 12.51 -7.01 21.42
C LEU A 3 11.89 -6.04 20.39
N ILE A 4 12.62 -5.00 20.02
CA ILE A 4 12.22 -4.05 18.98
C ILE A 4 12.59 -4.64 17.62
N PRO A 5 11.66 -4.70 16.65
CA PRO A 5 11.94 -5.21 15.33
C PRO A 5 13.00 -4.37 14.63
N THR A 6 13.88 -5.06 13.90
CA THR A 6 14.80 -4.44 12.95
C THR A 6 14.04 -3.87 11.75
N LEU A 7 14.67 -2.95 11.02
CA LEU A 7 14.10 -2.40 9.79
C LEU A 7 13.77 -3.50 8.77
N SER A 8 14.65 -4.50 8.61
CA SER A 8 14.43 -5.62 7.70
C SER A 8 13.20 -6.45 8.08
N GLU A 9 12.96 -6.68 9.37
CA GLU A 9 11.79 -7.39 9.87
C GLU A 9 10.50 -6.58 9.67
N THR A 10 10.55 -5.26 9.90
CA THR A 10 9.41 -4.37 9.63
C THR A 10 9.08 -4.33 8.13
N ILE A 11 10.08 -4.26 7.25
CA ILE A 11 9.89 -4.33 5.80
C ILE A 11 9.30 -5.69 5.39
N ALA A 12 9.81 -6.79 5.94
CA ALA A 12 9.32 -8.13 5.65
C ALA A 12 7.84 -8.28 6.05
N ARG A 13 7.46 -7.75 7.22
CA ARG A 13 6.08 -7.73 7.71
C ARG A 13 5.18 -6.88 6.81
N ALA A 14 5.58 -5.66 6.49
CA ALA A 14 4.80 -4.79 5.60
C ALA A 14 4.55 -5.45 4.23
N ARG A 15 5.55 -6.15 3.66
CA ARG A 15 5.37 -6.91 2.42
C ARG A 15 4.41 -8.09 2.58
N ALA A 16 4.41 -8.77 3.72
CA ALA A 16 3.46 -9.84 3.99
C ALA A 16 2.02 -9.30 4.09
N ASP A 17 1.84 -8.20 4.82
CA ASP A 17 0.54 -7.53 4.99
C ASP A 17 -0.03 -7.08 3.64
N LEU A 18 0.78 -6.44 2.79
CA LEU A 18 0.37 -6.05 1.44
C LEU A 18 -0.08 -7.24 0.58
N ARG A 19 0.60 -8.40 0.66
CA ARG A 19 0.18 -9.62 -0.06
C ARG A 19 -1.14 -10.19 0.46
N MET A 20 -1.46 -9.96 1.73
CA MET A 20 -2.74 -10.33 2.34
C MET A 20 -3.85 -9.29 2.11
N GLY A 21 -3.56 -8.21 1.37
CA GLY A 21 -4.50 -7.13 1.07
C GLY A 21 -4.67 -6.11 2.20
N LEU A 22 -3.82 -6.15 3.23
CA LEU A 22 -3.84 -5.17 4.32
C LEU A 22 -3.08 -3.90 3.91
N PRO A 23 -3.55 -2.71 4.32
CA PRO A 23 -2.83 -1.47 4.11
C PRO A 23 -1.69 -1.34 5.13
N VAL A 24 -0.62 -0.65 4.75
CA VAL A 24 0.55 -0.38 5.61
C VAL A 24 0.77 1.12 5.75
N ALA A 25 1.28 1.56 6.90
CA ALA A 25 1.68 2.94 7.12
C ALA A 25 3.07 3.22 6.55
N LEU A 26 3.22 4.32 5.84
CA LEU A 26 4.46 4.84 5.28
C LEU A 26 4.58 6.34 5.62
N GLY A 27 5.24 6.64 6.74
CA GLY A 27 5.19 7.99 7.32
C GLY A 27 3.75 8.37 7.63
N ASP A 28 3.31 9.52 7.13
CA ASP A 28 1.94 10.03 7.32
C ASP A 28 0.91 9.50 6.30
N HIS A 29 1.29 8.50 5.49
CA HIS A 29 0.44 7.95 4.44
C HIS A 29 0.04 6.50 4.74
N LEU A 30 -1.16 6.13 4.30
CA LEU A 30 -1.57 4.73 4.19
C LEU A 30 -1.42 4.27 2.75
N ALA A 31 -0.72 3.16 2.55
CA ALA A 31 -0.52 2.54 1.25
C ALA A 31 -1.12 1.13 1.21
N ALA A 32 -1.79 0.79 0.11
CA ALA A 32 -2.33 -0.54 -0.12
C ALA A 32 -1.90 -1.06 -1.50
N ALA A 33 -1.74 -2.38 -1.62
CA ALA A 33 -1.45 -3.02 -2.89
C ALA A 33 -2.75 -3.19 -3.70
N VAL A 34 -2.82 -2.55 -4.87
CA VAL A 34 -4.02 -2.56 -5.71
C VAL A 34 -4.42 -3.96 -6.18
N GLU A 35 -3.45 -4.87 -6.32
CA GLU A 35 -3.67 -6.26 -6.80
C GLU A 35 -4.44 -7.13 -5.80
N THR A 36 -4.41 -6.78 -4.52
CA THR A 36 -5.00 -7.56 -3.41
C THR A 36 -6.02 -6.76 -2.60
N LEU A 37 -6.22 -5.47 -2.94
CA LEU A 37 -7.15 -4.58 -2.25
C LEU A 37 -8.60 -4.95 -2.57
N SER A 38 -9.40 -5.21 -1.53
CA SER A 38 -10.82 -5.49 -1.70
C SER A 38 -11.64 -4.20 -1.91
N PRO A 39 -12.81 -4.28 -2.57
CA PRO A 39 -13.69 -3.12 -2.74
C PRO A 39 -14.12 -2.46 -1.43
N ALA A 40 -14.41 -3.26 -0.39
CA ALA A 40 -14.78 -2.76 0.93
C ALA A 40 -13.65 -1.91 1.55
N ARG A 41 -12.42 -2.42 1.53
CA ARG A 41 -11.28 -1.70 2.08
C ARG A 41 -10.91 -0.46 1.26
N LEU A 42 -11.12 -0.49 -0.05
CA LEU A 42 -10.98 0.72 -0.88
C LEU A 42 -12.00 1.80 -0.48
N ALA A 43 -13.24 1.41 -0.15
CA ALA A 43 -14.24 2.35 0.34
C ALA A 43 -13.81 2.96 1.68
N ASP A 44 -13.31 2.14 2.61
CA ASP A 44 -12.78 2.60 3.90
C ASP A 44 -11.62 3.59 3.72
N LEU A 45 -10.67 3.29 2.84
CA LEU A 45 -9.54 4.19 2.54
C LEU A 45 -10.00 5.53 1.98
N ARG A 46 -10.99 5.53 1.09
CA ARG A 46 -11.56 6.76 0.51
C ARG A 46 -12.36 7.58 1.53
N ALA A 47 -12.90 6.94 2.58
CA ALA A 47 -13.56 7.65 3.67
C ALA A 47 -12.56 8.42 4.56
N LEU A 48 -11.28 8.02 4.58
CA LEU A 48 -10.22 8.71 5.32
C LEU A 48 -9.67 9.94 4.56
N GLY A 49 -9.84 10.01 3.24
CA GLY A 49 -9.33 11.11 2.42
C GLY A 49 -9.18 10.76 0.94
N PRO A 50 -8.64 11.69 0.13
CA PRO A 50 -8.43 11.47 -1.30
C PRO A 50 -7.41 10.35 -1.54
N ALA A 51 -7.85 9.29 -2.22
CA ALA A 51 -6.97 8.20 -2.61
C ALA A 51 -6.22 8.56 -3.90
N VAL A 52 -4.90 8.39 -3.89
CA VAL A 52 -4.03 8.54 -5.07
C VAL A 52 -3.60 7.16 -5.57
N LEU A 53 -3.56 6.96 -6.88
CA LEU A 53 -3.06 5.75 -7.50
C LEU A 53 -1.63 5.97 -7.99
N ALA A 54 -0.66 5.33 -7.35
CA ALA A 54 0.73 5.37 -7.79
C ALA A 54 0.93 4.41 -8.97
N LEU A 55 1.36 4.94 -10.11
CA LEU A 55 1.68 4.17 -11.30
C LEU A 55 3.15 4.33 -11.67
N THR A 56 3.80 3.23 -12.03
CA THR A 56 5.08 3.31 -12.74
C THR A 56 4.87 3.99 -14.09
N ASP A 57 5.91 4.65 -14.59
CA ASP A 57 5.92 5.28 -15.91
C ASP A 57 5.34 4.38 -17.00
N ARG A 58 5.93 3.19 -17.17
CA ARG A 58 5.47 2.23 -18.20
C ARG A 58 3.97 1.98 -18.14
N ARG A 59 3.42 1.76 -16.93
CA ARG A 59 1.98 1.50 -16.73
C ARG A 59 1.12 2.73 -17.06
N ALA A 60 1.53 3.93 -16.64
CA ALA A 60 0.82 5.16 -16.98
C ALA A 60 0.74 5.37 -18.50
N GLY A 61 1.81 5.05 -19.24
CA GLY A 61 1.80 5.04 -20.71
C GLY A 61 0.81 4.05 -21.31
N THR A 62 0.78 2.81 -20.82
CA THR A 62 -0.20 1.79 -21.26
C THR A 62 -1.64 2.24 -21.05
N LEU A 63 -1.91 2.95 -19.95
CA LEU A 63 -3.25 3.42 -19.59
C LEU A 63 -3.64 4.77 -20.23
N LYS A 64 -2.75 5.41 -20.99
CA LYS A 64 -2.93 6.79 -21.50
C LYS A 64 -3.27 7.79 -20.38
N ALA A 65 -2.63 7.61 -19.22
CA ALA A 65 -2.80 8.45 -18.02
C ALA A 65 -1.71 9.53 -17.90
N ARG A 66 -1.05 9.87 -19.02
CA ARG A 66 -0.06 10.93 -19.15
C ARG A 66 -0.56 11.94 -20.18
#